data_AF-A0A7H0KB92-F1
#
_entry.id   AF-A0A7H0KB92-F1
#
_cell.length_a   1.000
_cell.length_b   1.000
_cell.length_c   1.000
_cell.angle_alpha   90.00
_cell.angle_beta   90.00
_cell.angle_gamma   90.00
#
_symmetry.space_group_name_H-M   'P 1'
#
loop_
_entity.id
_entity.type
_entity.pdbx_description
1 polymer ?
#
loop_
_entity_poly.entity_id
_entity_poly.type
_entity_poly.pdbx_seq_one_letter_code
_entity_poly.pdbx_strand_id
1 'polypeptide(L)'
;MRAAFRNSVAAALAAAIAFSGVNVAEAASEIEIAPITTNTGGLVDSDGDGIPDIWEEEGVVLADGTEIPLPDWGADPHRPDLFLQLNWMGSEYDSLDCARREVRECAQANRKSYAPATRSLDELVDLFDAHGINLHIDAGDYYSNIPNYRDRFGGETLEFRPAYFDGRTPEGIQLVQTVQDLGPRNNIFRPGVIGDRMRYGSNSTGLSLVGDNSFYVANPGMKASEEQLRNSILHEFGHTLGLRHWGAQEETASIPDRAPMQSGYHSVMNYDYQFSNFNYSEQAYFADTPNGKVFVPADWDMLKLDNPRIGAYAKSIGARVQVADEVEVEQPKQSLEVERMEPVEVADNASAEIAAQDDKDDAVALLGTVPADQTAAEQPAKADNVQPVKQAKAAHEEAPKQAAGPNIAAIIGGVVAALAILGLGAGFLMMQ
;
A
#
# COMPACT_ATOMS: atom_id res chain seq x y z
N MET A 1 -32.10 -35.68 5.84
CA MET A 1 -31.72 -34.33 5.36
C MET A 1 -30.47 -33.89 6.09
N ARG A 2 -29.49 -33.36 5.35
CA ARG A 2 -28.12 -32.98 5.77
C ARG A 2 -27.10 -34.12 5.84
N ALA A 3 -26.72 -34.59 4.65
CA ALA A 3 -25.43 -35.19 4.33
C ALA A 3 -25.04 -34.67 2.94
N ALA A 4 -24.35 -33.53 2.87
CA ALA A 4 -23.84 -32.93 1.62
C ALA A 4 -22.75 -31.87 1.86
N PHE A 5 -21.86 -32.11 2.83
CA PHE A 5 -20.61 -31.37 2.98
C PHE A 5 -19.54 -32.41 3.28
N ARG A 6 -18.47 -32.43 2.48
CA ARG A 6 -17.41 -33.47 2.36
C ARG A 6 -17.70 -34.51 1.27
N ASN A 7 -17.44 -34.12 0.02
CA ASN A 7 -16.85 -34.93 -1.06
C ASN A 7 -17.18 -34.30 -2.43
N SER A 8 -16.42 -33.30 -2.85
CA SER A 8 -16.46 -32.80 -4.24
C SER A 8 -15.13 -32.17 -4.67
N VAL A 9 -13.99 -32.79 -4.31
CA VAL A 9 -12.66 -32.39 -4.81
C VAL A 9 -11.84 -33.58 -5.36
N ALA A 10 -12.34 -34.82 -5.33
CA ALA A 10 -11.57 -36.00 -5.78
C ALA A 10 -12.18 -36.77 -6.97
N ALA A 11 -13.11 -36.19 -7.74
CA ALA A 11 -13.87 -36.93 -8.76
C ALA A 11 -13.92 -36.30 -10.17
N ALA A 12 -12.93 -35.49 -10.54
CA ALA A 12 -12.80 -35.02 -11.94
C ALA A 12 -11.38 -35.14 -12.54
N LEU A 13 -10.43 -35.77 -11.84
CA LEU A 13 -9.07 -35.96 -12.38
C LEU A 13 -8.51 -37.36 -12.12
N ALA A 14 -9.32 -38.38 -12.41
CA ALA A 14 -8.88 -39.77 -12.43
C ALA A 14 -9.55 -40.55 -13.58
N ALA A 15 -9.57 -39.98 -14.78
CA ALA A 15 -9.99 -40.68 -16.00
C ALA A 15 -9.55 -39.98 -17.30
N ALA A 16 -8.25 -39.68 -17.49
CA ALA A 16 -7.67 -39.44 -18.83
C ALA A 16 -6.13 -39.46 -18.87
N ILE A 17 -5.43 -40.09 -17.92
CA ILE A 17 -3.99 -40.36 -18.03
C ILE A 17 -3.75 -41.86 -17.87
N ALA A 18 -4.28 -42.60 -18.83
CA ALA A 18 -3.80 -43.92 -19.17
C ALA A 18 -3.95 -44.06 -20.69
N PHE A 19 -2.83 -44.34 -21.37
CA PHE A 19 -2.70 -44.53 -22.82
C PHE A 19 -2.55 -43.29 -23.71
N SER A 20 -1.39 -42.63 -23.61
CA SER A 20 -0.56 -42.31 -24.79
C SER A 20 0.67 -41.54 -24.32
N GLY A 21 1.82 -42.20 -24.26
CA GLY A 21 3.09 -41.52 -23.98
C GLY A 21 3.39 -40.49 -25.07
N VAL A 22 3.32 -39.20 -24.72
CA VAL A 22 3.93 -38.07 -25.43
C VAL A 22 4.29 -36.99 -24.38
N ASN A 23 5.53 -36.50 -24.48
CA ASN A 23 6.10 -35.39 -23.71
C ASN A 23 5.50 -34.04 -24.12
N VAL A 24 5.10 -33.19 -23.16
CA VAL A 24 5.17 -31.72 -23.24
C VAL A 24 5.26 -31.13 -21.83
N ALA A 25 6.20 -30.18 -21.63
CA ALA A 25 6.26 -29.17 -20.57
C ALA A 25 6.45 -29.63 -19.12
N GLU A 26 7.69 -29.44 -18.64
CA GLU A 26 8.02 -29.28 -17.23
C GLU A 26 7.08 -28.27 -16.55
N ALA A 27 6.22 -28.82 -15.69
CA ALA A 27 5.87 -28.31 -14.36
C ALA A 27 5.90 -26.78 -14.17
N ALA A 28 4.79 -26.12 -14.54
CA ALA A 28 4.28 -25.07 -13.68
C ALA A 28 3.68 -25.76 -12.45
N SER A 29 4.46 -25.88 -11.38
CA SER A 29 3.89 -26.16 -10.07
C SER A 29 3.07 -24.94 -9.66
N GLU A 30 1.75 -25.04 -9.70
CA GLU A 30 0.87 -24.06 -9.04
C GLU A 30 1.29 -24.00 -7.57
N ILE A 31 1.79 -22.84 -7.13
CA ILE A 31 2.10 -22.58 -5.74
C ILE A 31 0.75 -22.40 -5.03
N GLU A 32 0.39 -23.38 -4.20
CA GLU A 32 -0.74 -23.27 -3.29
C GLU A 32 -0.35 -22.29 -2.17
N ILE A 33 -0.71 -21.01 -2.33
CA ILE A 33 -0.62 -20.02 -1.25
C ILE A 33 -1.55 -20.51 -0.14
N ALA A 34 -1.03 -20.63 1.08
CA ALA A 34 -1.85 -21.04 2.23
C ALA A 34 -3.13 -20.18 2.30
N PRO A 35 -4.31 -20.79 2.59
CA PRO A 35 -5.55 -20.04 2.63
C PRO A 35 -5.43 -18.93 3.68
N ILE A 36 -5.73 -17.70 3.26
CA ILE A 36 -5.77 -16.55 4.17
C ILE A 36 -6.90 -16.81 5.16
N THR A 37 -6.55 -16.91 6.44
CA THR A 37 -7.55 -17.07 7.50
C THR A 37 -8.23 -15.72 7.66
N THR A 38 -9.57 -15.65 7.60
CA THR A 38 -10.29 -14.39 7.84
C THR A 38 -11.43 -14.54 8.83
N ASN A 39 -11.42 -13.69 9.86
CA ASN A 39 -12.53 -13.50 10.80
C ASN A 39 -13.12 -12.08 10.73
N THR A 40 -12.65 -11.27 9.79
CA THR A 40 -12.95 -9.84 9.64
C THR A 40 -13.68 -9.51 8.36
N GLY A 41 -13.81 -10.44 7.41
CA GLY A 41 -14.48 -10.21 6.11
C GLY A 41 -15.98 -9.88 6.16
N GLY A 42 -16.54 -9.55 7.33
CA GLY A 42 -17.86 -8.97 7.51
C GLY A 42 -17.89 -7.74 8.41
N LEU A 43 -16.73 -7.21 8.79
CA LEU A 43 -16.61 -5.91 9.42
C LEU A 43 -16.80 -4.82 8.37
N VAL A 44 -17.26 -3.65 8.80
CA VAL A 44 -17.42 -2.49 7.93
C VAL A 44 -16.03 -1.90 7.67
N ASP A 45 -15.82 -1.50 6.43
CA ASP A 45 -14.68 -0.74 5.91
C ASP A 45 -15.33 0.35 5.03
N SER A 46 -15.38 1.57 5.56
CA SER A 46 -16.18 2.67 5.03
C SER A 46 -15.49 3.42 3.90
N ASP A 47 -14.17 3.42 3.85
CA ASP A 47 -13.37 4.12 2.84
C ASP A 47 -12.70 3.19 1.81
N GLY A 48 -12.71 1.88 2.07
CA GLY A 48 -12.32 0.83 1.12
C GLY A 48 -10.83 0.57 1.04
N ASP A 49 -10.04 0.91 2.07
CA ASP A 49 -8.60 0.65 2.12
C ASP A 49 -8.25 -0.80 2.55
N GLY A 50 -9.25 -1.58 2.95
CA GLY A 50 -9.14 -2.96 3.40
C GLY A 50 -8.92 -3.11 4.91
N ILE A 51 -8.76 -2.02 5.66
CA ILE A 51 -8.68 -1.99 7.12
C ILE A 51 -10.10 -1.74 7.65
N PRO A 52 -10.62 -2.58 8.55
CA PRO A 52 -11.96 -2.35 9.09
C PRO A 52 -12.04 -1.09 9.97
N ASP A 53 -13.15 -0.34 9.88
CA ASP A 53 -13.42 0.87 10.67
C ASP A 53 -13.09 0.68 12.15
N ILE A 54 -13.50 -0.45 12.73
CA ILE A 54 -13.30 -0.72 14.16
C ILE A 54 -11.81 -0.90 14.53
N TRP A 55 -10.94 -1.27 13.58
CA TRP A 55 -9.49 -1.31 13.80
C TRP A 55 -8.89 0.09 13.79
N GLU A 56 -9.37 0.96 12.91
CA GLU A 56 -8.99 2.37 12.81
C GLU A 56 -9.65 3.25 13.87
N GLU A 57 -10.69 2.75 14.54
CA GLU A 57 -11.28 3.38 15.71
C GLU A 57 -10.66 2.87 16.99
N GLU A 58 -10.42 1.57 17.17
CA GLU A 58 -10.06 0.96 18.47
C GLU A 58 -8.66 0.33 18.51
N GLY A 59 -7.98 0.21 17.38
CA GLY A 59 -6.75 -0.57 17.24
C GLY A 59 -7.02 -2.07 17.20
N VAL A 60 -5.98 -2.85 16.94
CA VAL A 60 -6.09 -4.30 16.74
C VAL A 60 -4.95 -5.07 17.39
N VAL A 61 -5.26 -6.28 17.87
CA VAL A 61 -4.26 -7.28 18.27
C VAL A 61 -4.16 -8.35 17.20
N LEU A 62 -2.98 -8.52 16.62
CA LEU A 62 -2.69 -9.49 15.58
C LEU A 62 -2.57 -10.93 16.13
N ALA A 63 -2.46 -11.90 15.22
CA ALA A 63 -2.46 -13.33 15.57
C ALA A 63 -1.38 -13.74 16.59
N ASP A 64 -0.20 -13.11 16.53
CA ASP A 64 0.92 -13.36 17.45
C ASP A 64 0.83 -12.58 18.77
N GLY A 65 -0.19 -11.73 18.93
CA GLY A 65 -0.34 -10.85 20.08
C GLY A 65 0.25 -9.46 19.89
N THR A 66 0.79 -9.13 18.72
CA THR A 66 1.26 -7.77 18.41
C THR A 66 0.09 -6.78 18.46
N GLU A 67 0.22 -5.75 19.28
CA GLU A 67 -0.74 -4.64 19.38
C GLU A 67 -0.42 -3.58 18.32
N ILE A 68 -1.40 -3.24 17.50
CA ILE A 68 -1.31 -2.23 16.43
C ILE A 68 -2.31 -1.13 16.76
N PRO A 69 -1.87 -0.04 17.41
CA PRO A 69 -2.73 1.08 17.77
C PRO A 69 -2.90 2.03 16.57
N LEU A 70 -3.50 1.53 15.49
CA LEU A 70 -3.82 2.28 14.27
C LEU A 70 -4.37 3.70 14.51
N PRO A 71 -5.24 3.93 15.51
CA PRO A 71 -5.87 5.24 15.65
C PRO A 71 -4.88 6.26 16.22
N ASP A 72 -3.94 5.78 17.04
CA ASP A 72 -2.81 6.59 17.51
C ASP A 72 -1.74 6.78 16.43
N TRP A 73 -1.72 5.91 15.41
CA TRP A 73 -0.93 6.02 14.18
C TRP A 73 -1.60 6.92 13.12
N GLY A 74 -2.77 7.49 13.42
CA GLY A 74 -3.45 8.43 12.54
C GLY A 74 -4.25 7.77 11.42
N ALA A 75 -4.65 6.51 11.58
CA ALA A 75 -5.65 5.90 10.72
C ALA A 75 -7.02 6.59 10.88
N ASP A 76 -7.80 6.65 9.82
CA ASP A 76 -9.07 7.37 9.73
C ASP A 76 -10.11 6.55 8.93
N PRO A 77 -11.19 6.05 9.58
CA PRO A 77 -12.22 5.22 8.93
C PRO A 77 -12.96 5.86 7.74
N HIS A 78 -12.71 7.13 7.45
CA HIS A 78 -13.37 7.89 6.39
C HIS A 78 -12.37 8.46 5.38
N ARG A 79 -11.09 8.09 5.49
CA ARG A 79 -10.03 8.53 4.61
C ARG A 79 -9.00 7.40 4.44
N PRO A 80 -8.87 6.82 3.24
CA PRO A 80 -8.10 5.59 3.05
C PRO A 80 -6.67 5.68 3.57
N ASP A 81 -6.21 4.66 4.27
CA ASP A 81 -4.86 4.55 4.82
C ASP A 81 -4.00 3.52 4.06
N LEU A 82 -2.77 3.91 3.77
CA LEU A 82 -1.75 3.03 3.20
C LEU A 82 -0.52 3.01 4.09
N PHE A 83 -0.22 1.85 4.68
CA PHE A 83 1.00 1.65 5.45
C PHE A 83 2.11 1.03 4.58
N LEU A 84 3.18 1.78 4.36
CA LEU A 84 4.37 1.38 3.61
C LEU A 84 5.53 1.16 4.58
N GLN A 85 6.11 -0.04 4.62
CA GLN A 85 7.42 -0.25 5.24
C GLN A 85 8.48 -0.28 4.15
N LEU A 86 9.34 0.74 4.11
CA LEU A 86 10.41 0.84 3.14
C LEU A 86 11.74 0.39 3.75
N ASN A 87 12.36 -0.58 3.11
CA ASN A 87 13.61 -1.19 3.53
C ASN A 87 14.66 -0.99 2.43
N TRP A 88 15.94 -1.03 2.78
CA TRP A 88 17.01 -1.03 1.80
C TRP A 88 18.24 -1.81 2.23
N MET A 89 19.06 -2.13 1.24
CA MET A 89 20.36 -2.76 1.45
C MET A 89 21.35 -1.78 2.09
N GLY A 90 22.16 -2.27 3.02
CA GLY A 90 23.37 -1.60 3.46
C GLY A 90 24.36 -1.41 2.31
N SER A 91 25.38 -0.58 2.55
CA SER A 91 26.41 -0.36 1.54
C SER A 91 27.25 -1.62 1.33
N GLU A 92 27.81 -1.80 0.14
CA GLU A 92 28.76 -2.88 -0.14
C GLU A 92 29.97 -2.80 0.80
N TYR A 93 30.40 -1.58 1.12
CA TYR A 93 31.50 -1.32 2.04
C TYR A 93 31.22 -1.83 3.46
N ASP A 94 30.02 -1.57 3.98
CA ASP A 94 29.63 -1.98 5.33
C ASP A 94 29.42 -3.50 5.39
N SER A 95 28.84 -4.08 4.35
CA SER A 95 28.62 -5.53 4.25
C SER A 95 29.93 -6.35 4.16
N LEU A 96 31.04 -5.71 3.74
CA LEU A 96 32.37 -6.29 3.75
C LEU A 96 33.14 -6.07 5.07
N ASP A 97 32.53 -5.39 6.06
CA ASP A 97 33.13 -4.96 7.33
C ASP A 97 34.45 -4.19 7.11
N CYS A 98 34.49 -3.37 6.05
CA CYS A 98 35.68 -2.65 5.61
C CYS A 98 36.20 -1.62 6.62
N ALA A 99 35.38 -1.22 7.59
CA ALA A 99 35.81 -0.37 8.70
C ALA A 99 36.76 -1.09 9.68
N ARG A 100 36.68 -2.42 9.77
CA ARG A 100 37.48 -3.25 10.68
C ARG A 100 38.47 -4.17 9.96
N ARG A 101 38.27 -4.40 8.66
CA ARG A 101 39.06 -5.35 7.87
C ARG A 101 39.70 -4.65 6.67
N GLU A 102 41.02 -4.83 6.52
CA GLU A 102 41.74 -4.42 5.33
C GLU A 102 41.68 -5.53 4.27
N VAL A 103 40.53 -5.66 3.59
CA VAL A 103 40.39 -6.54 2.40
C VAL A 103 40.52 -5.71 1.12
N ARG A 104 41.07 -6.31 0.06
CA ARG A 104 41.41 -5.59 -1.19
C ARG A 104 40.15 -5.04 -1.87
N GLU A 105 39.04 -5.74 -1.70
CA GLU A 105 37.72 -5.43 -2.24
C GLU A 105 37.18 -4.10 -1.70
N CYS A 106 37.55 -3.69 -0.47
CA CYS A 106 37.14 -2.43 0.14
C CYS A 106 37.57 -1.18 -0.63
N ALA A 107 38.62 -1.27 -1.47
CA ALA A 107 39.08 -0.16 -2.28
C ALA A 107 38.11 0.18 -3.42
N GLN A 108 37.26 -0.79 -3.83
CA GLN A 108 36.30 -0.63 -4.92
C GLN A 108 34.85 -0.72 -4.43
N ALA A 109 34.63 -1.13 -3.18
CA ALA A 109 33.32 -1.26 -2.58
C ALA A 109 32.58 0.08 -2.52
N ASN A 110 31.32 0.07 -2.94
CA ASN A 110 30.49 1.27 -2.87
C ASN A 110 30.10 1.59 -1.42
N ARG A 111 30.27 2.85 -1.02
CA ARG A 111 30.00 3.37 0.33
C ARG A 111 28.70 4.15 0.43
N LYS A 112 28.02 4.39 -0.69
CA LYS A 112 26.77 5.10 -0.72
C LYS A 112 25.66 4.22 -0.12
N SER A 113 24.68 4.86 0.51
CA SER A 113 23.48 4.19 1.00
C SER A 113 22.45 4.08 -0.12
N TYR A 114 21.65 3.01 -0.08
CA TYR A 114 20.46 2.84 -0.92
C TYR A 114 19.24 3.60 -0.38
N ALA A 115 19.36 4.27 0.78
CA ALA A 115 18.30 5.09 1.33
C ALA A 115 17.82 6.15 0.31
N PRO A 116 16.50 6.31 0.11
CA PRO A 116 15.96 7.44 -0.64
C PRO A 116 16.16 8.73 0.17
N ALA A 117 16.16 9.88 -0.50
CA ALA A 117 16.17 11.16 0.21
C ALA A 117 14.88 11.31 1.03
N THR A 118 14.97 11.81 2.27
CA THR A 118 13.78 12.03 3.13
C THR A 118 12.76 12.94 2.46
N ARG A 119 13.21 13.97 1.76
CA ARG A 119 12.35 14.86 0.96
C ARG A 119 11.55 14.10 -0.10
N SER A 120 12.12 13.06 -0.71
CA SER A 120 11.39 12.24 -1.68
C SER A 120 10.28 11.43 -1.02
N LEU A 121 10.43 11.07 0.26
CA LEU A 121 9.38 10.42 1.04
C LEU A 121 8.29 11.42 1.42
N ASP A 122 8.64 12.64 1.84
CA ASP A 122 7.67 13.73 2.05
C ASP A 122 6.86 14.02 0.78
N GLU A 123 7.52 14.10 -0.38
CA GLU A 123 6.85 14.32 -1.67
C GLU A 123 5.89 13.17 -2.05
N LEU A 124 6.17 11.93 -1.63
CA LEU A 124 5.22 10.82 -1.79
C LEU A 124 4.01 10.99 -0.87
N VAL A 125 4.23 11.34 0.40
CA VAL A 125 3.15 11.59 1.37
C VAL A 125 2.25 12.72 0.87
N ASP A 126 2.83 13.86 0.46
CA ASP A 126 2.10 15.01 -0.08
C ASP A 126 1.29 14.66 -1.34
N LEU A 127 1.84 13.80 -2.21
CA LEU A 127 1.15 13.36 -3.41
C LEU A 127 -0.12 12.58 -3.07
N PHE A 128 -0.02 11.57 -2.20
CA PHE A 128 -1.19 10.79 -1.79
C PHE A 128 -2.20 11.65 -0.99
N ASP A 129 -1.69 12.56 -0.15
CA ASP A 129 -2.53 13.47 0.62
C ASP A 129 -3.40 14.36 -0.30
N ALA A 130 -2.81 14.89 -1.38
CA ALA A 130 -3.50 15.68 -2.39
C ALA A 130 -4.62 14.90 -3.13
N HIS A 131 -4.55 13.57 -3.12
CA HIS A 131 -5.57 12.67 -3.67
C HIS A 131 -6.48 12.04 -2.60
N GLY A 132 -6.45 12.58 -1.36
CA GLY A 132 -7.34 12.15 -0.30
C GLY A 132 -6.95 10.85 0.38
N ILE A 133 -5.72 10.36 0.21
CA ILE A 133 -5.23 9.11 0.81
C ILE A 133 -4.14 9.43 1.84
N ASN A 134 -4.22 8.83 3.03
CA ASN A 134 -3.19 8.89 4.05
C ASN A 134 -2.08 7.88 3.74
N LEU A 135 -0.89 8.35 3.37
CA LEU A 135 0.28 7.47 3.22
C LEU A 135 1.15 7.51 4.48
N HIS A 136 1.22 6.39 5.18
CA HIS A 136 2.01 6.16 6.40
C HIS A 136 3.28 5.39 6.07
N ILE A 137 4.45 5.99 6.27
CA ILE A 137 5.74 5.41 5.91
C ILE A 137 6.56 5.08 7.17
N ASP A 138 6.96 3.81 7.27
CA ASP A 138 8.01 3.32 8.17
C ASP A 138 9.28 3.06 7.34
N ALA A 139 10.26 3.94 7.47
CA ALA A 139 11.61 3.76 6.93
C ALA A 139 12.65 3.75 8.07
N GLY A 140 12.27 3.20 9.23
CA GLY A 140 13.16 3.07 10.39
C GLY A 140 13.45 4.40 11.08
N ASP A 141 14.57 4.47 11.79
CA ASP A 141 15.03 5.71 12.43
C ASP A 141 15.35 6.82 11.41
N TYR A 142 15.57 6.45 10.15
CA TYR A 142 15.89 7.37 9.07
C TYR A 142 14.71 8.29 8.72
N TYR A 143 13.50 7.74 8.64
CA TYR A 143 12.29 8.50 8.32
C TYR A 143 11.04 7.76 8.79
N SER A 144 10.10 8.51 9.38
CA SER A 144 8.71 8.07 9.51
C SER A 144 7.81 9.28 9.72
N ASN A 145 6.65 9.28 9.07
CA ASN A 145 5.57 10.24 9.31
C ASN A 145 4.43 9.66 10.17
N ILE A 146 4.59 8.43 10.68
CA ILE A 146 3.57 7.76 11.49
C ILE A 146 3.60 8.34 12.91
N PRO A 147 2.53 9.01 13.39
CA PRO A 147 2.47 9.53 14.75
C PRO A 147 2.49 8.40 15.78
N ASN A 148 3.08 8.68 16.95
CA ASN A 148 3.17 7.76 18.09
C ASN A 148 3.78 6.38 17.77
N TYR A 149 4.52 6.26 16.66
CA TYR A 149 5.14 5.02 16.22
C TYR A 149 6.55 4.88 16.81
N ARG A 150 6.64 4.09 17.88
CA ARG A 150 7.87 3.92 18.68
C ARG A 150 8.81 2.86 18.12
N ASP A 151 8.29 1.68 17.84
CA ASP A 151 9.07 0.57 17.31
C ASP A 151 9.05 0.63 15.79
N ARG A 152 10.21 0.95 15.20
CA ARG A 152 10.37 1.11 13.76
C ARG A 152 11.09 -0.10 13.18
N PHE A 153 10.65 -0.54 12.01
CA PHE A 153 11.11 -1.79 11.41
C PHE A 153 11.60 -1.62 9.97
N GLY A 154 11.33 -0.47 9.34
CA GLY A 154 11.91 -0.11 8.05
C GLY A 154 13.38 0.32 8.16
N GLY A 155 13.93 0.80 7.05
CA GLY A 155 15.27 1.36 7.00
C GLY A 155 16.32 0.45 6.37
N GLU A 156 17.57 0.58 6.82
CA GLU A 156 18.69 -0.24 6.37
C GLU A 156 18.67 -1.62 7.06
N THR A 157 17.79 -2.51 6.59
CA THR A 157 17.54 -3.81 7.23
C THR A 157 18.08 -5.00 6.45
N LEU A 158 18.58 -4.79 5.23
CA LEU A 158 19.11 -5.85 4.38
C LEU A 158 20.62 -5.74 4.21
N GLU A 159 21.31 -6.89 4.22
CA GLU A 159 22.70 -6.97 3.78
C GLU A 159 22.82 -6.70 2.26
N PHE A 160 23.93 -6.09 1.85
CA PHE A 160 24.18 -5.84 0.42
C PHE A 160 24.20 -7.14 -0.39
N ARG A 161 23.51 -7.11 -1.53
CA ARG A 161 23.63 -8.13 -2.58
C ARG A 161 23.73 -7.46 -3.94
N PRO A 162 24.64 -7.91 -4.83
CA PRO A 162 24.77 -7.35 -6.17
C PRO A 162 23.58 -7.66 -7.08
N ALA A 163 22.81 -8.71 -6.76
CA ALA A 163 21.55 -9.03 -7.39
C ALA A 163 20.57 -9.52 -6.31
N TYR A 164 19.41 -8.89 -6.21
CA TYR A 164 18.38 -9.29 -5.25
C TYR A 164 17.73 -10.62 -5.65
N PHE A 165 17.38 -10.75 -6.93
CA PHE A 165 16.89 -11.98 -7.56
C PHE A 165 18.05 -12.72 -8.23
N ASP A 166 18.82 -13.47 -7.44
CA ASP A 166 20.04 -14.16 -7.88
C ASP A 166 19.79 -15.46 -8.68
N GLY A 167 18.51 -15.79 -8.92
CA GLY A 167 18.07 -16.97 -9.67
C GLY A 167 17.92 -18.23 -8.82
N ARG A 168 18.20 -18.19 -7.51
CA ARG A 168 17.95 -19.33 -6.61
C ARG A 168 16.47 -19.51 -6.27
N THR A 169 15.74 -18.41 -6.22
CA THR A 169 14.31 -18.36 -5.94
C THR A 169 13.60 -17.63 -7.08
N PRO A 170 12.45 -18.13 -7.59
CA PRO A 170 11.63 -17.37 -8.52
C PRO A 170 11.25 -16.00 -7.95
N GLU A 171 11.29 -14.95 -8.76
CA GLU A 171 11.21 -13.57 -8.27
C GLU A 171 9.90 -13.26 -7.54
N GLY A 172 8.77 -13.71 -8.09
CA GLY A 172 7.47 -13.56 -7.44
C GLY A 172 7.41 -14.28 -6.09
N ILE A 173 8.07 -15.44 -5.96
CA ILE A 173 8.17 -16.13 -4.66
C ILE A 173 9.03 -15.34 -3.69
N GLN A 174 10.12 -14.74 -4.14
CA GLN A 174 10.96 -13.92 -3.28
C GLN A 174 10.21 -12.66 -2.80
N LEU A 175 9.41 -12.02 -3.64
CA LEU A 175 8.53 -10.91 -3.21
C LEU A 175 7.46 -11.38 -2.20
N VAL A 176 6.86 -12.56 -2.41
CA VAL A 176 5.93 -13.14 -1.43
C VAL A 176 6.66 -13.45 -0.10
N GLN A 177 7.91 -13.89 -0.14
CA GLN A 177 8.73 -14.06 1.06
C GLN A 177 8.96 -12.73 1.78
N THR A 178 9.22 -11.63 1.06
CA THR A 178 9.31 -10.28 1.64
C THR A 178 8.03 -9.87 2.38
N VAL A 179 6.85 -10.24 1.84
CA VAL A 179 5.57 -10.06 2.55
C VAL A 179 5.51 -10.92 3.82
N GLN A 180 5.96 -12.18 3.75
CA GLN A 180 5.94 -13.10 4.88
C GLN A 180 6.93 -12.71 5.99
N ASP A 181 8.04 -12.07 5.65
CA ASP A 181 9.07 -11.63 6.59
C ASP A 181 8.57 -10.53 7.55
N LEU A 182 7.51 -9.80 7.19
CA LEU A 182 6.80 -8.89 8.11
C LEU A 182 6.03 -9.64 9.22
N GLY A 183 5.89 -10.97 9.11
CA GLY A 183 5.04 -11.74 9.99
C GLY A 183 3.59 -11.21 9.97
N PRO A 184 2.89 -11.19 11.10
CA PRO A 184 1.51 -10.71 11.17
C PRO A 184 1.33 -9.23 10.78
N ARG A 185 2.38 -8.40 10.74
CA ARG A 185 2.28 -7.01 10.28
C ARG A 185 2.00 -6.88 8.79
N ASN A 186 2.15 -7.96 8.00
CA ASN A 186 1.73 -7.96 6.58
C ASN A 186 0.22 -7.77 6.37
N ASN A 187 -0.55 -7.81 7.45
CA ASN A 187 -1.97 -7.53 7.52
C ASN A 187 -2.28 -6.02 7.44
N ILE A 188 -1.25 -5.17 7.57
CA ILE A 188 -1.34 -3.71 7.58
C ILE A 188 -0.33 -3.13 6.59
N PHE A 189 0.92 -3.59 6.64
CA PHE A 189 2.02 -2.99 5.89
C PHE A 189 2.28 -3.66 4.53
N ARG A 190 2.59 -2.81 3.56
CA ARG A 190 3.18 -3.15 2.26
C ARG A 190 4.71 -3.02 2.32
N PRO A 191 5.50 -4.08 2.16
CA PRO A 191 6.96 -3.95 2.20
C PRO A 191 7.57 -3.62 0.84
N GLY A 192 8.26 -2.48 0.78
CA GLY A 192 9.16 -2.12 -0.31
C GLY A 192 10.62 -2.40 0.05
N VAL A 193 11.41 -2.83 -0.93
CA VAL A 193 12.87 -3.02 -0.77
C VAL A 193 13.62 -2.26 -1.85
N ILE A 194 14.65 -1.49 -1.47
CA ILE A 194 15.57 -0.81 -2.40
C ILE A 194 16.93 -1.48 -2.32
N GLY A 195 17.53 -1.78 -3.46
CA GLY A 195 18.88 -2.35 -3.51
C GLY A 195 19.58 -2.08 -4.83
N ASP A 196 20.60 -2.89 -5.11
CA ASP A 196 21.33 -2.80 -6.37
C ASP A 196 20.51 -3.37 -7.54
N ARG A 197 21.05 -4.32 -8.30
CA ARG A 197 20.32 -4.89 -9.44
C ARG A 197 19.23 -5.85 -8.98
N MET A 198 18.19 -5.94 -9.79
CA MET A 198 17.27 -7.08 -9.75
C MET A 198 17.98 -8.38 -10.09
N ARG A 199 18.66 -8.41 -11.25
CA ARG A 199 19.32 -9.60 -11.81
C ARG A 199 20.73 -9.23 -12.26
N TYR A 200 21.63 -10.20 -12.31
CA TYR A 200 22.93 -10.02 -12.92
C TYR A 200 22.80 -9.52 -14.37
N GLY A 201 23.52 -8.44 -14.69
CA GLY A 201 23.50 -7.83 -16.04
C GLY A 201 22.25 -7.01 -16.38
N SER A 202 21.22 -6.99 -15.53
CA SER A 202 20.02 -6.18 -15.73
C SER A 202 20.20 -4.75 -15.23
N ASN A 203 19.65 -3.77 -15.96
CA ASN A 203 19.48 -2.39 -15.52
C ASN A 203 18.00 -2.01 -15.39
N SER A 204 17.11 -3.00 -15.22
CA SER A 204 15.71 -2.75 -14.90
C SER A 204 15.60 -2.04 -13.54
N THR A 205 14.56 -1.24 -13.38
CA THR A 205 14.36 -0.26 -12.30
C THR A 205 13.53 -0.82 -11.14
N GLY A 206 12.81 -1.93 -11.33
CA GLY A 206 12.08 -2.58 -10.27
C GLY A 206 11.20 -3.75 -10.72
N LEU A 207 10.57 -4.37 -9.73
CA LEU A 207 9.59 -5.43 -9.88
C LEU A 207 8.62 -5.42 -8.70
N SER A 208 7.34 -5.60 -8.98
CA SER A 208 6.30 -5.65 -7.97
C SER A 208 5.34 -6.81 -8.19
N LEU A 209 4.70 -7.25 -7.11
CA LEU A 209 3.44 -7.97 -7.21
C LEU A 209 2.32 -6.98 -7.56
N VAL A 210 1.47 -7.33 -8.52
CA VAL A 210 0.35 -6.45 -8.93
C VAL A 210 -0.87 -6.74 -8.07
N GLY A 211 -1.36 -5.75 -7.33
CA GLY A 211 -2.50 -5.90 -6.41
C GLY A 211 -2.21 -6.74 -5.16
N ASP A 212 -0.95 -6.83 -4.76
CA ASP A 212 -0.48 -7.49 -3.53
C ASP A 212 0.61 -6.59 -2.89
N ASN A 213 1.17 -6.96 -1.74
CA ASN A 213 1.81 -6.02 -0.82
C ASN A 213 3.25 -5.61 -1.14
N SER A 214 4.01 -6.36 -1.95
CA SER A 214 5.47 -6.18 -2.03
C SER A 214 6.02 -5.79 -3.39
N PHE A 215 7.04 -4.94 -3.33
CA PHE A 215 7.82 -4.51 -4.47
C PHE A 215 9.31 -4.35 -4.16
N TYR A 216 10.13 -4.35 -5.22
CA TYR A 216 11.57 -4.11 -5.20
C TYR A 216 11.94 -3.01 -6.19
N VAL A 217 12.75 -2.05 -5.75
CA VAL A 217 13.33 -1.00 -6.59
C VAL A 217 14.83 -1.23 -6.73
N ALA A 218 15.31 -1.22 -7.97
CA ALA A 218 16.72 -1.35 -8.30
C ALA A 218 17.37 0.01 -8.56
N ASN A 219 18.55 0.21 -7.96
CA ASN A 219 19.43 1.32 -8.27
C ASN A 219 20.84 0.81 -8.63
N PRO A 220 21.03 0.19 -9.83
CA PRO A 220 22.29 -0.45 -10.22
C PRO A 220 23.49 0.50 -10.16
N GLY A 221 24.43 0.19 -9.28
CA GLY A 221 25.64 0.99 -9.02
C GLY A 221 25.34 2.37 -8.41
N MET A 222 24.15 2.56 -7.83
CA MET A 222 23.71 3.81 -7.18
C MET A 222 23.85 5.03 -8.09
N LYS A 223 23.31 4.90 -9.30
CA LYS A 223 23.41 5.88 -10.40
C LYS A 223 22.14 6.68 -10.64
N ALA A 224 21.00 6.22 -10.14
CA ALA A 224 19.76 6.98 -10.23
C ALA A 224 19.90 8.32 -9.49
N SER A 225 19.34 9.39 -10.05
CA SER A 225 19.11 10.61 -9.28
C SER A 225 18.05 10.36 -8.20
N GLU A 226 17.95 11.28 -7.24
CA GLU A 226 16.91 11.23 -6.19
C GLU A 226 15.51 11.21 -6.82
N GLU A 227 15.27 12.04 -7.85
CA GLU A 227 14.00 12.07 -8.59
C GLU A 227 13.71 10.75 -9.32
N GLN A 228 14.71 10.13 -9.94
CA GLN A 228 14.55 8.84 -10.61
C GLN A 228 14.23 7.72 -9.61
N LEU A 229 14.89 7.73 -8.44
CA LEU A 229 14.61 6.76 -7.39
C LEU A 229 13.21 6.98 -6.79
N ARG A 230 12.84 8.23 -6.47
CA ARG A 230 11.49 8.59 -6.00
C ARG A 230 10.42 8.12 -6.95
N ASN A 231 10.58 8.40 -8.25
CA ASN A 231 9.59 7.99 -9.24
C ASN A 231 9.58 6.46 -9.44
N SER A 232 10.71 5.78 -9.26
CA SER A 232 10.73 4.31 -9.29
C SER A 232 10.01 3.71 -8.08
N ILE A 233 10.15 4.30 -6.89
CA ILE A 233 9.35 3.91 -5.72
C ILE A 233 7.86 4.11 -6.01
N LEU A 234 7.46 5.27 -6.55
CA LEU A 234 6.05 5.51 -6.91
C LEU A 234 5.54 4.53 -7.97
N HIS A 235 6.35 4.21 -9.00
CA HIS A 235 6.01 3.25 -10.05
C HIS A 235 5.75 1.85 -9.47
N GLU A 236 6.72 1.34 -8.71
CA GLU A 236 6.62 -0.01 -8.15
C GLU A 236 5.53 -0.10 -7.07
N PHE A 237 5.33 0.97 -6.29
CA PHE A 237 4.21 1.04 -5.36
C PHE A 237 2.86 1.05 -6.09
N GLY A 238 2.76 1.69 -7.26
CA GLY A 238 1.54 1.71 -8.07
C GLY A 238 1.12 0.32 -8.55
N HIS A 239 2.07 -0.57 -8.80
CA HIS A 239 1.77 -1.98 -9.06
C HIS A 239 1.09 -2.65 -7.87
N THR A 240 1.56 -2.44 -6.64
CA THR A 240 0.89 -2.98 -5.44
C THR A 240 -0.56 -2.51 -5.31
N LEU A 241 -0.88 -1.35 -5.89
CA LEU A 241 -2.22 -0.74 -5.94
C LEU A 241 -3.00 -1.11 -7.22
N GLY A 242 -2.59 -2.17 -7.93
CA GLY A 242 -3.35 -2.74 -9.06
C GLY A 242 -3.11 -2.07 -10.41
N LEU A 243 -2.15 -1.15 -10.53
CA LEU A 243 -1.79 -0.54 -11.81
C LEU A 243 -0.83 -1.43 -12.62
N ARG A 244 -0.94 -1.36 -13.94
CA ARG A 244 0.02 -1.87 -14.92
C ARG A 244 0.61 -0.72 -15.75
N HIS A 245 1.53 -1.03 -16.65
CA HIS A 245 2.19 -0.02 -17.49
C HIS A 245 1.29 0.72 -18.49
N TRP A 246 -0.01 0.38 -18.53
CA TRP A 246 -1.02 1.03 -19.38
C TRP A 246 -2.24 1.51 -18.59
N GLY A 247 -2.22 1.43 -17.25
CA GLY A 247 -3.35 1.78 -16.39
C GLY A 247 -3.80 0.61 -15.53
N ALA A 248 -4.99 0.72 -14.96
CA ALA A 248 -5.57 -0.30 -14.10
C ALA A 248 -5.56 -1.70 -14.73
N GLN A 249 -5.18 -2.72 -13.94
CA GLN A 249 -5.08 -4.11 -14.40
C GLN A 249 -6.40 -4.62 -15.01
N GLU A 250 -7.53 -4.29 -14.40
CA GLU A 250 -8.86 -4.78 -14.81
C GLU A 250 -9.22 -4.35 -16.25
N GLU A 251 -8.77 -3.16 -16.66
CA GLU A 251 -9.02 -2.60 -17.99
C GLU A 251 -7.96 -3.02 -19.01
N THR A 252 -6.73 -3.27 -18.54
CA THR A 252 -5.56 -3.44 -19.41
C THR A 252 -5.00 -4.85 -19.47
N ALA A 253 -5.64 -5.83 -18.81
CA ALA A 253 -5.19 -7.23 -18.82
C ALA A 253 -5.04 -7.85 -20.22
N SER A 254 -5.75 -7.31 -21.23
CA SER A 254 -5.65 -7.77 -22.63
C SER A 254 -4.43 -7.21 -23.38
N ILE A 255 -3.76 -6.19 -22.84
CA ILE A 255 -2.57 -5.59 -23.43
C ILE A 255 -1.36 -6.47 -23.08
N PRO A 256 -0.64 -7.04 -24.06
CA PRO A 256 0.53 -7.84 -23.78
C PRO A 256 1.65 -7.01 -23.17
N ASP A 257 2.41 -7.56 -22.22
CA ASP A 257 3.52 -6.86 -21.52
C ASP A 257 4.62 -6.29 -22.44
N ARG A 258 4.68 -6.77 -23.69
CA ARG A 258 5.62 -6.29 -24.72
C ARG A 258 5.03 -5.26 -25.67
N ALA A 259 3.80 -4.80 -25.44
CA ALA A 259 3.20 -3.75 -26.23
C ALA A 259 4.02 -2.46 -26.11
N PRO A 260 4.04 -1.60 -27.14
CA PRO A 260 4.65 -0.29 -26.99
C PRO A 260 3.91 0.53 -25.92
N MET A 261 4.65 1.40 -25.23
CA MET A 261 4.06 2.44 -24.41
C MET A 261 3.19 3.35 -25.27
N GLN A 262 2.10 3.85 -24.68
CA GLN A 262 1.14 4.68 -25.39
C GLN A 262 1.18 6.09 -24.82
N SER A 263 1.46 7.07 -25.66
CA SER A 263 1.65 8.47 -25.23
C SER A 263 0.40 9.10 -24.60
N GLY A 264 -0.79 8.52 -24.82
CA GLY A 264 -2.01 8.93 -24.14
C GLY A 264 -2.05 8.60 -22.65
N TYR A 265 -1.25 7.63 -22.20
CA TYR A 265 -1.15 7.24 -20.79
C TYR A 265 -0.07 8.05 -20.08
N HIS A 266 -0.44 9.24 -19.59
CA HIS A 266 0.48 10.12 -18.87
C HIS A 266 0.48 9.76 -17.38
N SER A 267 1.36 8.84 -17.01
CA SER A 267 1.49 8.28 -15.66
C SER A 267 2.94 7.88 -15.42
N VAL A 268 3.41 7.89 -14.17
CA VAL A 268 4.70 7.31 -13.79
C VAL A 268 4.80 5.82 -14.16
N MET A 269 3.66 5.14 -14.30
CA MET A 269 3.58 3.74 -14.73
C MET A 269 3.96 3.52 -16.21
N ASN A 270 3.96 4.59 -17.02
CA ASN A 270 4.39 4.53 -18.40
C ASN A 270 5.91 4.78 -18.47
N TYR A 271 6.67 3.85 -19.05
CA TYR A 271 8.13 3.98 -19.14
C TYR A 271 8.63 5.21 -19.92
N ASP A 272 7.83 5.78 -20.81
CA ASP A 272 8.18 7.04 -21.49
C ASP A 272 8.13 8.25 -20.53
N TYR A 273 7.39 8.12 -19.42
CA TYR A 273 7.17 9.18 -18.43
C TYR A 273 7.70 8.86 -17.03
N GLN A 274 8.16 7.62 -16.76
CA GLN A 274 8.61 7.16 -15.44
C GLN A 274 9.54 8.16 -14.76
N PHE A 275 10.51 8.75 -15.48
CA PHE A 275 11.49 9.67 -14.89
C PHE A 275 11.20 11.15 -15.07
N SER A 276 10.13 11.51 -15.80
CA SER A 276 9.77 12.91 -16.09
C SER A 276 8.45 13.34 -15.47
N ASN A 277 7.63 12.38 -15.03
CA ASN A 277 6.33 12.63 -14.42
C ASN A 277 6.27 11.97 -13.03
N PHE A 278 6.08 12.79 -11.99
CA PHE A 278 5.87 12.34 -10.62
C PHE A 278 4.39 12.43 -10.26
N ASN A 279 3.57 11.56 -10.89
CA ASN A 279 2.15 11.40 -10.60
C ASN A 279 1.64 10.10 -11.25
N TYR A 280 0.55 9.53 -10.74
CA TYR A 280 -0.27 8.62 -11.54
C TYR A 280 -1.14 9.41 -12.53
N SER A 281 -1.82 8.73 -13.44
CA SER A 281 -2.66 9.42 -14.42
C SER A 281 -3.89 10.05 -13.75
N GLU A 282 -4.07 11.35 -13.95
CA GLU A 282 -5.30 12.07 -13.56
C GLU A 282 -6.38 12.03 -14.64
N GLN A 283 -6.06 11.50 -15.83
CA GLN A 283 -6.95 11.55 -16.98
C GLN A 283 -7.12 10.18 -17.61
N ALA A 284 -8.37 9.85 -17.93
CA ALA A 284 -8.67 8.69 -18.74
C ALA A 284 -8.13 8.83 -20.17
N TYR A 285 -7.83 7.70 -20.80
CA TYR A 285 -7.41 7.63 -22.19
C TYR A 285 -7.96 6.39 -22.90
N PHE A 286 -7.80 6.32 -24.22
CA PHE A 286 -8.15 5.11 -24.99
C PHE A 286 -6.89 4.36 -25.40
N ALA A 287 -6.71 3.17 -24.84
CA ALA A 287 -5.60 2.29 -25.15
C ALA A 287 -5.85 1.52 -26.45
N ASP A 288 -4.87 1.49 -27.33
CA ASP A 288 -4.83 0.59 -28.49
C ASP A 288 -4.48 -0.84 -28.05
N THR A 289 -5.35 -1.80 -28.35
CA THR A 289 -5.15 -3.23 -28.06
C THR A 289 -5.25 -4.04 -29.36
N PRO A 290 -4.80 -5.31 -29.36
CA PRO A 290 -5.02 -6.21 -30.51
C PRO A 290 -6.50 -6.38 -30.90
N ASN A 291 -7.43 -6.15 -29.96
CA ASN A 291 -8.87 -6.33 -30.14
C ASN A 291 -9.63 -5.02 -30.38
N GLY A 292 -8.92 -3.90 -30.54
CA GLY A 292 -9.50 -2.57 -30.71
C GLY A 292 -9.14 -1.61 -29.57
N LYS A 293 -9.84 -0.48 -29.48
CA LYS A 293 -9.61 0.50 -28.42
C LYS A 293 -10.35 0.10 -27.14
N VAL A 294 -9.66 0.19 -26.02
CA VAL A 294 -10.23 0.02 -24.67
C VAL A 294 -10.20 1.35 -23.95
N PHE A 295 -11.27 1.70 -23.24
CA PHE A 295 -11.28 2.87 -22.37
C PHE A 295 -10.53 2.53 -21.08
N VAL A 296 -9.55 3.34 -20.74
CA VAL A 296 -8.78 3.21 -19.49
C VAL A 296 -9.05 4.46 -18.66
N PRO A 297 -9.66 4.34 -17.46
CA PRO A 297 -9.89 5.46 -16.56
C PRO A 297 -8.59 6.11 -16.07
N ALA A 298 -8.71 7.21 -15.32
CA ALA A 298 -7.59 7.75 -14.56
C ALA A 298 -7.12 6.72 -13.52
N ASP A 299 -5.82 6.71 -13.22
CA ASP A 299 -5.25 5.74 -12.30
C ASP A 299 -5.76 5.93 -10.87
N TRP A 300 -5.85 7.18 -10.42
CA TRP A 300 -6.30 7.54 -9.07
C TRP A 300 -7.73 7.04 -8.78
N ASP A 301 -8.59 6.95 -9.81
CA ASP A 301 -9.97 6.45 -9.68
C ASP A 301 -10.03 4.92 -9.58
N MET A 302 -8.93 4.22 -9.87
CA MET A 302 -8.90 2.77 -10.06
C MET A 302 -7.89 2.04 -9.16
N LEU A 303 -7.27 2.75 -8.21
CA LEU A 303 -6.35 2.14 -7.25
C LEU A 303 -7.09 1.06 -6.43
N LYS A 304 -6.42 -0.09 -6.27
CA LYS A 304 -6.84 -1.16 -5.39
C LYS A 304 -6.14 -1.00 -4.05
N LEU A 305 -6.80 -0.30 -3.15
CA LEU A 305 -6.28 0.01 -1.81
C LEU A 305 -6.46 -1.19 -0.87
N ASP A 306 -7.50 -1.99 -1.06
CA ASP A 306 -7.67 -3.27 -0.39
C ASP A 306 -6.94 -4.41 -1.12
N ASN A 307 -6.63 -5.48 -0.40
CA ASN A 307 -6.32 -6.77 -0.99
C ASN A 307 -6.56 -7.89 0.04
N PRO A 308 -6.53 -9.16 -0.38
CA PRO A 308 -6.88 -10.27 0.52
C PRO A 308 -6.04 -10.40 1.80
N ARG A 309 -4.88 -9.73 1.90
CA ARG A 309 -4.03 -9.77 3.11
C ARG A 309 -4.33 -8.65 4.08
N ILE A 310 -4.71 -7.47 3.60
CA ILE A 310 -4.96 -6.31 4.44
C ILE A 310 -6.26 -6.51 5.21
N GLY A 311 -6.22 -6.21 6.51
CA GLY A 311 -7.37 -6.36 7.41
C GLY A 311 -7.91 -7.79 7.54
N ALA A 312 -7.19 -8.81 7.09
CA ALA A 312 -7.72 -10.15 6.89
C ALA A 312 -7.99 -10.91 8.20
N TYR A 313 -7.18 -10.74 9.25
CA TYR A 313 -7.39 -11.45 10.52
C TYR A 313 -6.93 -10.68 11.75
N ALA A 314 -7.74 -10.66 12.80
CA ALA A 314 -7.36 -10.20 14.13
C ALA A 314 -7.56 -11.27 15.19
N LYS A 315 -6.69 -11.29 16.20
CA LYS A 315 -6.93 -12.07 17.43
C LYS A 315 -8.01 -11.41 18.29
N SER A 316 -7.95 -10.09 18.43
CA SER A 316 -8.94 -9.28 19.15
C SER A 316 -8.89 -7.82 18.69
N ILE A 317 -9.99 -7.10 18.94
CA ILE A 317 -10.07 -5.64 18.77
C ILE A 317 -9.56 -4.96 20.05
N GLY A 318 -8.98 -3.77 19.90
CA GLY A 318 -8.48 -2.96 20.99
C GLY A 318 -6.96 -3.00 21.07
N ALA A 319 -6.32 -1.89 20.71
CA ALA A 319 -4.92 -1.59 20.96
C ALA A 319 -4.72 -0.06 21.00
N ARG A 320 -4.06 0.44 22.04
CA ARG A 320 -3.77 1.87 22.21
C ARG A 320 -2.35 2.06 22.69
N VAL A 321 -1.71 3.13 22.25
CA VAL A 321 -0.43 3.56 22.80
C VAL A 321 -0.64 3.92 24.27
N GLN A 322 0.04 3.20 25.16
CA GLN A 322 0.13 3.61 26.55
C GLN A 322 0.94 4.91 26.62
N VAL A 323 0.24 6.02 26.87
CA VAL A 323 0.87 7.29 27.21
C VAL A 323 1.42 7.12 28.61
N ALA A 324 2.74 6.99 28.73
CA ALA A 324 3.41 7.07 30.02
C ALA A 324 3.35 8.53 30.48
N ASP A 325 2.24 8.89 31.12
CA ASP A 325 2.09 9.93 32.15
C ASP A 325 0.58 10.20 32.39
N GLU A 326 -0.15 9.19 32.89
CA GLU A 326 -1.12 9.49 33.93
C GLU A 326 -0.38 9.31 35.25
N VAL A 327 0.11 10.42 35.81
CA VAL A 327 0.42 10.47 37.23
C VAL A 327 -0.88 10.10 37.93
N GLU A 328 -0.93 8.87 38.45
CA GLU A 328 -1.96 8.40 39.36
C GLU A 328 -2.04 9.42 40.50
N VAL A 329 -2.99 10.35 40.42
CA VAL A 329 -3.31 11.23 41.55
C VAL A 329 -3.90 10.29 42.59
N GLU A 330 -3.05 9.84 43.52
CA GLU A 330 -3.50 9.12 44.71
C GLU A 330 -4.61 9.95 45.37
N GLN A 331 -5.86 9.51 45.21
CA GLN A 331 -6.95 10.07 45.98
C GLN A 331 -6.65 9.76 47.46
N PRO A 332 -6.65 10.77 48.34
CA PRO A 332 -6.34 10.52 49.74
C PRO A 332 -7.41 9.61 50.33
N LYS A 333 -6.98 8.43 50.79
CA LYS A 333 -7.82 7.50 51.57
C LYS A 333 -8.33 8.23 52.82
N GLN A 334 -9.59 8.64 52.81
CA GLN A 334 -10.29 9.04 54.03
C GLN A 334 -10.50 7.77 54.88
N SER A 335 -9.67 7.59 55.90
CA SER A 335 -9.94 6.64 56.97
C SER A 335 -11.09 7.17 57.82
N LEU A 336 -12.31 6.65 57.58
CA LEU A 336 -13.41 6.78 58.53
C LEU A 336 -13.13 5.88 59.73
N GLU A 337 -12.60 6.48 60.79
CA GLU A 337 -12.41 5.86 62.08
C GLU A 337 -13.80 5.70 62.74
N VAL A 338 -14.33 4.47 62.74
CA VAL A 338 -15.60 4.16 63.39
C VAL A 338 -15.37 4.10 64.89
N GLU A 339 -15.65 5.21 65.57
CA GLU A 339 -15.63 5.28 67.03
C GLU A 339 -16.80 4.45 67.59
N ARG A 340 -16.43 3.41 68.34
CA ARG A 340 -17.36 2.46 68.97
C ARG A 340 -18.03 3.13 70.17
N MET A 341 -19.31 3.46 70.06
CA MET A 341 -20.10 3.97 71.18
C MET A 341 -20.35 2.86 72.22
N GLU A 342 -20.12 3.19 73.50
CA GLU A 342 -20.42 2.33 74.66
C GLU A 342 -21.93 2.24 74.93
N PRO A 343 -22.43 1.13 75.52
CA PRO A 343 -23.85 0.88 75.66
C PRO A 343 -24.44 1.64 76.85
N VAL A 344 -25.59 2.29 76.64
CA VAL A 344 -26.43 2.85 77.71
C VAL A 344 -27.74 2.07 77.76
N GLU A 345 -28.12 1.67 78.98
CA GLU A 345 -29.28 0.84 79.29
C GLU A 345 -30.64 1.55 79.18
N VAL A 346 -31.67 0.69 79.20
CA VAL A 346 -33.06 0.77 78.74
C VAL A 346 -33.98 1.66 79.60
N ALA A 347 -35.00 2.26 78.98
CA ALA A 347 -36.32 2.42 79.57
C ALA A 347 -37.44 2.34 78.53
N ASP A 348 -38.49 1.58 78.87
CA ASP A 348 -39.67 1.23 78.09
C ASP A 348 -40.51 2.42 77.60
N ASN A 349 -41.20 2.27 76.46
CA ASN A 349 -42.67 2.29 76.38
C ASN A 349 -43.23 2.22 74.95
N ALA A 350 -44.17 1.29 74.78
CA ALA A 350 -45.41 1.37 74.01
C ALA A 350 -45.40 1.60 72.46
N SER A 351 -45.82 0.52 71.78
CA SER A 351 -46.98 0.44 70.86
C SER A 351 -47.16 1.49 69.76
N ALA A 352 -47.12 1.04 68.50
CA ALA A 352 -48.29 1.00 67.59
C ALA A 352 -47.87 0.80 66.11
N GLU A 353 -48.04 -0.44 65.67
CA GLU A 353 -48.70 -0.92 64.46
C GLU A 353 -49.30 0.06 63.40
N ILE A 354 -49.35 -0.49 62.16
CA ILE A 354 -50.32 -0.23 61.04
C ILE A 354 -50.00 0.98 60.14
N ALA A 355 -50.19 1.00 58.81
CA ALA A 355 -50.44 0.08 57.68
C ALA A 355 -50.48 1.01 56.43
N ALA A 356 -49.92 0.63 55.28
CA ALA A 356 -50.57 0.00 54.11
C ALA A 356 -51.71 0.80 53.42
N GLN A 357 -51.69 0.69 52.08
CA GLN A 357 -52.70 0.99 51.04
C GLN A 357 -52.63 2.40 50.40
N ASP A 358 -52.28 2.48 49.10
CA ASP A 358 -53.11 2.21 47.90
C ASP A 358 -54.34 3.11 47.85
N ASP A 359 -54.41 4.05 46.90
CA ASP A 359 -55.30 3.92 45.74
C ASP A 359 -55.12 5.06 44.71
N LYS A 360 -55.73 4.81 43.55
CA LYS A 360 -55.60 5.40 42.21
C LYS A 360 -56.24 6.77 41.95
N ASP A 361 -55.82 7.32 40.80
CA ASP A 361 -56.52 8.15 39.80
C ASP A 361 -57.18 9.48 40.24
N ASP A 362 -56.70 10.61 39.69
CA ASP A 362 -57.50 11.48 38.82
C ASP A 362 -56.70 12.62 38.15
N ALA A 363 -57.23 13.05 37.00
CA ALA A 363 -56.73 13.96 35.97
C ALA A 363 -56.35 15.39 36.40
N VAL A 364 -55.46 16.06 35.62
CA VAL A 364 -55.65 17.45 35.10
C VAL A 364 -54.79 17.66 33.83
N ALA A 365 -55.43 18.20 32.79
CA ALA A 365 -54.84 18.69 31.54
C ALA A 365 -54.36 20.15 31.66
N LEU A 366 -53.31 20.54 30.91
CA LEU A 366 -53.22 21.88 30.32
C LEU A 366 -52.34 21.88 29.05
N LEU A 367 -53.02 22.16 27.94
CA LEU A 367 -52.55 22.39 26.58
C LEU A 367 -52.02 23.84 26.40
N GLY A 368 -51.19 24.03 25.37
CA GLY A 368 -50.89 25.36 24.83
C GLY A 368 -50.04 25.31 23.54
N THR A 369 -50.70 25.04 22.41
CA THR A 369 -50.17 25.03 21.03
C THR A 369 -50.43 26.35 20.27
N VAL A 370 -49.43 26.80 19.47
CA VAL A 370 -49.39 27.29 18.04
C VAL A 370 -50.43 28.35 17.56
N PRO A 371 -50.11 29.33 16.65
CA PRO A 371 -50.13 29.16 15.16
C PRO A 371 -48.99 29.94 14.43
N ALA A 372 -48.41 29.57 13.28
CA ALA A 372 -48.88 29.15 11.93
C ALA A 372 -49.49 30.28 11.06
N ASP A 373 -48.84 30.64 9.94
CA ASP A 373 -49.37 30.58 8.54
C ASP A 373 -48.41 31.26 7.51
N GLN A 374 -47.94 30.54 6.47
CA GLN A 374 -48.43 30.49 5.06
C GLN A 374 -48.01 31.72 4.20
N THR A 375 -47.61 31.71 2.92
CA THR A 375 -47.52 30.73 1.81
C THR A 375 -46.81 31.39 0.60
N ALA A 376 -45.96 30.62 -0.08
CA ALA A 376 -45.91 30.38 -1.55
C ALA A 376 -45.45 31.41 -2.62
N ALA A 377 -44.59 30.87 -3.51
CA ALA A 377 -44.58 30.89 -4.98
C ALA A 377 -43.74 31.91 -5.82
N GLU A 378 -42.94 31.29 -6.71
CA GLU A 378 -42.60 31.61 -8.12
C GLU A 378 -41.47 32.59 -8.54
N GLN A 379 -40.65 32.07 -9.47
CA GLN A 379 -39.51 32.63 -10.23
C GLN A 379 -39.96 33.56 -11.41
N PRO A 380 -39.13 33.91 -12.42
CA PRO A 380 -37.86 34.68 -12.48
C PRO A 380 -37.89 35.81 -13.56
N ALA A 381 -36.94 36.76 -13.60
CA ALA A 381 -36.62 37.52 -14.84
C ALA A 381 -35.31 38.36 -14.83
N LYS A 382 -34.48 38.12 -15.87
CA LYS A 382 -33.68 39.03 -16.76
C LYS A 382 -32.90 40.23 -16.16
N ALA A 383 -31.56 40.29 -16.30
CA ALA A 383 -30.72 40.61 -17.48
C ALA A 383 -30.66 42.11 -17.84
N ASP A 384 -29.46 42.72 -17.75
CA ASP A 384 -28.92 43.61 -18.80
C ASP A 384 -27.40 43.88 -18.69
N ASN A 385 -26.81 44.04 -19.87
CA ASN A 385 -25.40 44.17 -20.28
C ASN A 385 -24.65 45.41 -19.76
N VAL A 386 -23.29 45.35 -19.73
CA VAL A 386 -22.35 46.16 -20.56
C VAL A 386 -20.91 45.57 -20.49
N GLN A 387 -20.31 45.28 -21.66
CA GLN A 387 -18.88 45.01 -21.97
C GLN A 387 -18.17 46.29 -22.48
N PRO A 388 -16.89 46.32 -22.94
CA PRO A 388 -15.64 45.65 -22.53
C PRO A 388 -14.44 46.64 -22.45
N VAL A 389 -13.28 46.25 -21.89
CA VAL A 389 -12.02 47.00 -22.10
C VAL A 389 -10.84 46.09 -22.45
N LYS A 390 -10.48 46.16 -23.75
CA LYS A 390 -9.17 46.18 -24.42
C LYS A 390 -8.09 45.11 -24.16
N GLN A 391 -7.78 44.45 -25.27
CA GLN A 391 -6.52 43.82 -25.67
C GLN A 391 -5.29 44.72 -25.46
N ALA A 392 -4.16 44.09 -25.08
CA ALA A 392 -2.82 44.55 -25.44
C ALA A 392 -2.05 43.38 -26.08
N LYS A 393 -1.35 43.69 -27.17
CA LYS A 393 -0.69 42.78 -28.10
C LYS A 393 0.83 42.94 -27.95
N ALA A 394 1.51 41.79 -27.87
CA ALA A 394 2.89 41.47 -28.29
C ALA A 394 4.05 42.46 -28.08
N ALA A 395 5.12 41.95 -27.47
CA ALA A 395 6.50 42.31 -27.83
C ALA A 395 7.30 41.03 -28.08
N HIS A 396 7.90 40.98 -29.28
CA HIS A 396 8.92 40.05 -29.73
C HIS A 396 10.18 40.21 -28.88
N GLU A 397 10.82 39.11 -28.51
CA GLU A 397 12.27 39.09 -28.25
C GLU A 397 12.89 37.84 -28.88
N GLU A 398 14.06 38.06 -29.49
CA GLU A 398 14.72 37.21 -30.46
C GLU A 398 15.40 35.98 -29.82
N ALA A 399 15.32 34.85 -30.52
CA ALA A 399 16.03 33.63 -30.18
C ALA A 399 17.53 33.73 -30.48
N PRO A 400 18.43 33.23 -29.60
CA PRO A 400 19.79 32.90 -30.01
C PRO A 400 19.84 31.49 -30.60
N LYS A 401 20.51 31.38 -31.75
CA LYS A 401 20.88 30.13 -32.44
C LYS A 401 22.06 29.45 -31.73
N GLN A 402 21.96 28.13 -31.52
CA GLN A 402 23.02 27.09 -31.50
C GLN A 402 22.47 25.85 -30.74
N ALA A 403 22.78 24.60 -31.03
CA ALA A 403 23.69 23.94 -31.96
C ALA A 403 23.12 22.53 -32.27
N ALA A 404 23.53 21.93 -33.38
CA ALA A 404 23.11 20.60 -33.81
C ALA A 404 23.42 19.52 -32.77
N GLY A 405 22.38 18.88 -32.24
CA GLY A 405 22.48 17.66 -31.44
C GLY A 405 22.65 16.41 -32.32
N PRO A 406 23.28 15.33 -31.81
CA PRO A 406 23.60 14.15 -32.60
C PRO A 406 22.35 13.37 -32.99
N ASN A 407 22.35 12.88 -34.24
CA ASN A 407 21.33 12.01 -34.84
C ASN A 407 21.07 10.76 -33.97
N ILE A 408 19.86 10.63 -33.43
CA ILE A 408 19.35 9.42 -32.76
C ILE A 408 18.95 8.40 -33.84
N ALA A 409 19.94 7.95 -34.60
CA ALA A 409 19.83 6.86 -35.58
C ALA A 409 21.03 5.88 -35.46
N ALA A 410 21.84 6.00 -34.39
CA ALA A 410 23.07 5.22 -34.20
C ALA A 410 23.07 4.35 -32.92
N ILE A 411 21.90 4.06 -32.33
CA ILE A 411 21.79 3.14 -31.18
C ILE A 411 21.00 1.86 -31.53
N ILE A 412 20.40 1.80 -32.72
CA ILE A 412 19.77 0.59 -33.27
C ILE A 412 20.65 0.07 -34.41
N GLY A 413 21.80 -0.51 -34.06
CA GLY A 413 22.75 -1.05 -35.04
C GLY A 413 23.92 -1.85 -34.47
N GLY A 414 23.90 -2.15 -33.16
CA GLY A 414 25.02 -2.75 -32.44
C GLY A 414 24.83 -4.16 -31.92
N VAL A 415 23.76 -4.88 -32.32
CA VAL A 415 23.47 -6.24 -31.78
C VAL A 415 23.40 -7.34 -32.84
N VAL A 416 23.51 -7.03 -34.14
CA VAL A 416 23.46 -8.07 -35.21
C VAL A 416 24.85 -8.52 -35.70
N ALA A 417 25.95 -7.94 -35.19
CA ALA A 417 27.29 -8.23 -35.70
C ALA A 417 28.25 -8.95 -34.72
N ALA A 418 27.72 -9.66 -33.70
CA ALA A 418 28.54 -10.38 -32.72
C ALA A 418 28.18 -11.87 -32.51
N LEU A 419 27.44 -12.49 -33.45
CA LEU A 419 27.14 -13.94 -33.43
C LEU A 419 27.55 -14.69 -34.72
N ALA A 420 28.42 -14.11 -35.55
CA ALA A 420 28.88 -14.74 -36.80
C ALA A 420 30.37 -15.11 -36.81
N ILE A 421 31.07 -15.01 -35.67
CA ILE A 421 32.48 -15.43 -35.56
C ILE A 421 32.63 -16.28 -34.30
N LEU A 422 32.31 -17.57 -34.44
CA LEU A 422 32.96 -18.71 -33.78
C LEU A 422 32.29 -20.00 -34.33
N GLY A 423 32.99 -20.65 -35.27
CA GLY A 423 32.52 -21.75 -36.11
C GLY A 423 32.14 -23.02 -35.35
N LEU A 424 31.24 -23.82 -35.94
CA LEU A 424 31.54 -24.98 -36.80
C LEU A 424 31.76 -26.29 -36.02
N GLY A 425 30.82 -27.22 -36.18
CA GLY A 425 30.96 -28.62 -35.81
C GLY A 425 29.79 -29.45 -36.35
N ALA A 426 30.04 -30.13 -37.47
CA ALA A 426 29.09 -30.88 -38.28
C ALA A 426 28.52 -32.16 -37.62
N GLY A 427 27.34 -32.60 -38.09
CA GLY A 427 26.76 -33.91 -37.82
C GLY A 427 25.24 -33.96 -38.09
N PHE A 428 24.76 -33.92 -39.34
CA PHE A 428 24.44 -35.07 -40.22
C PHE A 428 23.03 -35.68 -40.00
N LEU A 429 22.16 -35.50 -41.01
CA LEU A 429 21.01 -36.34 -41.49
C LEU A 429 19.88 -36.74 -40.49
N MET A 430 18.57 -36.65 -40.79
CA MET A 430 17.75 -37.19 -41.90
C MET A 430 16.39 -36.43 -41.98
N MET A 431 15.84 -36.10 -43.16
CA MET A 431 14.75 -36.83 -43.89
C MET A 431 13.65 -37.38 -42.95
N GLN A 432 12.35 -37.06 -43.06
CA GLN A 432 11.46 -36.72 -44.19
C GLN A 432 10.42 -35.66 -43.81
#